data_AF-A0A9E5YDN2-F1
#
_entry.id   AF-A0A9E5YDN2-F1
#
_cell.length_a   1.000
_cell.length_b   1.000
_cell.length_c   1.000
_cell.angle_alpha   90.00
_cell.angle_beta   90.00
_cell.angle_gamma   90.00
#
_symmetry.space_group_name_H-M   'P 1'
#
loop_
_entity.id
_entity.type
_entity.pdbx_description
1 polymer ?
#
loop_
_entity_poly.entity_id
_entity_poly.type
_entity_poly.pdbx_seq_one_letter_code
_entity_poly.pdbx_strand_id
1 'polypeptide(L)'
;PKYQDLKRLFIEVLDKDYSKKDYIKQFTLRIPENLSKISRIIKIYETKVSNTPEILFKVLKEQRQNLKTAREKYGDYIPPNSWEVKNKRVDT
;
A
#
# COMPACT_ATOMS: atom_id res chain seq x y z
N PRO A 1 -8.66 -1.89 3.27
CA PRO A 1 -9.96 -2.50 3.66
C PRO A 1 -9.82 -3.08 5.07
N LYS A 2 -10.87 -3.06 5.90
CA LYS A 2 -10.82 -3.77 7.19
C LYS A 2 -11.14 -5.24 6.96
N TYR A 3 -10.59 -6.12 7.81
CA TYR A 3 -10.83 -7.56 7.71
C TYR A 3 -12.32 -7.92 7.71
N GLN A 4 -13.12 -7.26 8.56
CA GLN A 4 -14.56 -7.54 8.68
C GLN A 4 -15.32 -7.22 7.40
N ASP A 5 -14.94 -6.14 6.69
CA ASP A 5 -15.57 -5.76 5.43
C ASP A 5 -15.34 -6.86 4.38
N LEU A 6 -14.11 -7.37 4.30
CA LEU A 6 -13.76 -8.43 3.36
C LEU A 6 -14.38 -9.76 3.73
N LYS A 7 -14.37 -10.12 5.02
CA LYS A 7 -14.98 -11.38 5.49
C LYS A 7 -16.46 -11.44 5.11
N ARG A 8 -17.19 -10.34 5.33
CA ARG A 8 -18.59 -10.23 4.92
C ARG A 8 -18.75 -10.36 3.40
N LEU A 9 -17.99 -9.59 2.62
CA LEU A 9 -18.09 -9.59 1.16
C LEU A 9 -17.78 -10.95 0.53
N PHE A 10 -16.80 -11.69 1.06
CA PHE A 10 -16.45 -13.02 0.55
C PHE A 10 -17.56 -14.05 0.78
N ILE A 11 -18.26 -13.97 1.91
CA ILE A 11 -19.44 -14.81 2.15
C ILE A 11 -20.59 -14.38 1.22
N GLU A 12 -20.94 -13.09 1.19
CA GLU A 12 -22.13 -12.60 0.47
C GLU A 12 -22.03 -12.75 -1.06
N VAL A 13 -20.83 -12.58 -1.63
CA VAL A 13 -20.65 -12.51 -3.08
C VAL A 13 -20.06 -13.80 -3.65
N LEU A 14 -19.21 -14.50 -2.88
CA LEU A 14 -18.42 -15.62 -3.36
C LEU A 14 -18.74 -16.94 -2.67
N ASP A 15 -19.59 -16.94 -1.64
CA ASP A 15 -19.88 -18.09 -0.77
C ASP A 15 -18.59 -18.78 -0.26
N LYS A 16 -17.63 -17.98 0.20
CA LYS A 16 -16.32 -18.46 0.68
C LYS A 16 -15.96 -17.86 2.03
N ASP A 17 -15.43 -18.69 2.92
CA ASP A 17 -14.77 -18.17 4.11
C ASP A 17 -13.48 -17.44 3.74
N TYR A 18 -13.23 -16.34 4.42
CA TYR A 18 -12.05 -15.51 4.22
C TYR A 18 -11.26 -15.40 5.50
N SER A 19 -10.11 -16.07 5.52
CA SER A 19 -9.31 -16.22 6.73
C SER A 19 -8.53 -14.94 7.09
N LYS A 20 -8.34 -14.72 8.39
CA LYS A 20 -7.47 -13.63 8.88
C LYS A 20 -6.01 -13.79 8.43
N LYS A 21 -5.56 -15.03 8.21
CA LYS A 21 -4.22 -15.33 7.69
C LYS A 21 -4.05 -14.82 6.27
N ASP A 22 -5.05 -15.05 5.41
CA ASP A 22 -5.03 -14.55 4.03
C ASP A 22 -5.09 -13.03 3.99
N TYR A 23 -5.94 -12.43 4.83
CA TYR A 23 -5.98 -10.99 5.01
C TYR A 23 -4.62 -10.40 5.37
N ILE A 24 -3.94 -10.94 6.38
CA ILE A 24 -2.61 -10.45 6.75
C ILE A 24 -1.65 -10.64 5.58
N LYS A 25 -1.59 -11.84 4.98
CA LYS A 25 -0.68 -12.13 3.87
C LYS A 25 -0.87 -11.18 2.67
N GLN A 26 -2.11 -10.90 2.29
CA GLN A 26 -2.45 -10.08 1.13
C GLN A 26 -2.19 -8.59 1.39
N PHE A 27 -2.52 -8.10 2.59
CA PHE A 27 -2.48 -6.68 2.93
C PHE A 27 -1.23 -6.25 3.71
N THR A 28 -0.26 -7.14 3.97
CA THR A 28 1.06 -6.75 4.46
C THR A 28 1.77 -5.82 3.48
N LEU A 29 2.18 -4.65 3.96
CA LEU A 29 3.03 -3.72 3.22
C LEU A 29 4.47 -4.23 3.24
N ARG A 30 5.04 -4.46 2.05
CA ARG A 30 6.40 -4.99 1.89
C ARG A 30 7.32 -3.86 1.44
N ILE A 31 8.02 -3.25 2.39
CA ILE A 31 8.76 -2.00 2.15
C ILE A 31 9.87 -2.17 1.10
N PRO A 32 10.73 -3.19 1.16
CA PRO A 32 11.82 -3.36 0.18
C PRO A 32 11.32 -3.44 -1.27
N GLU A 33 10.24 -4.18 -1.49
CA GLU A 33 9.65 -4.41 -2.81
C GLU A 33 8.97 -3.15 -3.34
N ASN A 34 8.28 -2.39 -2.47
CA ASN A 34 7.70 -1.12 -2.87
C ASN A 34 8.77 -0.08 -3.21
N LEU A 35 9.87 -0.01 -2.45
CA LEU A 35 11.01 0.87 -2.75
C LEU A 35 11.66 0.49 -4.09
N SER A 36 11.88 -0.80 -4.34
CA SER A 36 12.39 -1.30 -5.62
C SER A 36 11.47 -0.95 -6.79
N LYS A 37 10.15 -1.11 -6.60
CA LYS A 37 9.14 -0.74 -7.59
C LYS A 37 9.18 0.75 -7.92
N ILE A 38 9.26 1.64 -6.92
CA ILE A 38 9.38 3.09 -7.16
C ILE A 38 10.63 3.40 -8.00
N SER A 39 11.78 2.85 -7.64
CA SER A 39 13.03 3.06 -8.39
C SER A 39 12.90 2.62 -9.86
N ARG A 40 12.25 1.47 -10.10
CA ARG A 40 11.98 0.99 -11.47
C ARG A 40 11.03 1.91 -12.24
N ILE A 41 9.97 2.39 -11.59
CA ILE A 41 8.98 3.29 -12.21
C ILE A 41 9.62 4.63 -12.57
N ILE A 42 10.36 5.26 -11.65
CA ILE A 42 11.08 6.51 -11.91
C ILE A 42 11.94 6.35 -13.17
N LYS A 43 12.77 5.29 -13.23
CA LYS A 43 13.63 5.03 -14.39
C LYS A 43 12.85 4.91 -15.70
N ILE A 44 11.68 4.26 -15.70
CA ILE A 44 10.86 4.11 -16.92
C ILE A 44 10.35 5.47 -17.38
N TYR A 45 9.81 6.28 -16.47
CA TYR A 45 9.23 7.57 -16.82
C TYR A 45 10.29 8.63 -17.18
N GLU A 46 11.50 8.51 -16.64
CA GLU A 46 12.65 9.36 -17.05
C GLU A 46 13.18 9.00 -18.43
N THR A 47 13.16 7.72 -18.82
CA THR A 47 13.91 7.24 -20.00
C THR A 47 13.04 6.83 -21.19
N LYS A 48 11.77 6.47 -20.97
CA LYS A 48 10.90 5.87 -22.00
C LYS A 48 9.62 6.62 -22.27
N VAL A 49 9.24 7.58 -21.42
CA VAL A 49 7.97 8.31 -21.55
C VAL A 49 8.27 9.80 -21.66
N SER A 50 8.13 10.33 -22.88
CA SER A 50 8.24 11.76 -23.12
C SER A 50 7.06 12.51 -22.48
N ASN A 51 7.29 13.79 -22.14
CA ASN A 51 6.28 14.68 -21.57
C ASN A 51 5.66 14.20 -20.24
N THR A 52 6.39 13.41 -19.45
CA THR A 52 5.96 13.03 -18.11
C THR A 52 5.82 14.27 -17.22
N PRO A 53 4.66 14.51 -16.58
CA PRO A 53 4.49 15.63 -15.68
C PRO A 53 5.41 15.56 -14.44
N GLU A 54 6.02 16.67 -14.05
CA GLU A 54 6.93 16.74 -12.88
C GLU A 54 6.26 16.31 -11.57
N ILE A 55 4.94 16.54 -11.46
CA ILE A 55 4.15 16.13 -10.30
C ILE A 55 4.24 14.63 -10.02
N LEU A 56 4.41 13.79 -11.05
CA LEU A 56 4.59 12.35 -10.87
C LEU A 56 5.86 12.05 -10.07
N PHE A 57 6.98 12.66 -10.43
CA PHE A 57 8.27 12.44 -9.76
C PHE A 57 8.25 12.98 -8.33
N LYS A 58 7.60 14.13 -8.11
CA LYS A 58 7.38 14.69 -6.77
C LYS A 58 6.63 13.68 -5.88
N VAL A 59 5.49 13.17 -6.35
CA VAL A 59 4.68 12.19 -5.61
C VAL A 59 5.44 10.90 -5.35
N LEU A 60 6.19 10.38 -6.33
CA LEU A 60 7.00 9.17 -6.16
C LEU A 60 8.14 9.36 -5.13
N LYS A 61 8.75 10.55 -5.09
CA LYS A 61 9.78 10.91 -4.10
C LYS A 61 9.18 10.98 -2.68
N GLU A 62 8.02 11.61 -2.54
CA GLU A 62 7.28 11.68 -1.26
C GLU A 62 6.88 10.28 -0.79
N GLN A 63 6.33 9.43 -1.67
CA GLN A 63 6.01 8.04 -1.36
C GLN A 63 7.23 7.26 -0.89
N ARG A 64 8.38 7.41 -1.58
CA ARG A 64 9.65 6.77 -1.20
C ARG A 64 10.09 7.20 0.20
N GLN A 65 9.96 8.49 0.53
CA GLN A 65 10.32 8.99 1.85
C GLN A 65 9.39 8.43 2.94
N ASN A 66 8.08 8.42 2.69
CA ASN A 66 7.10 7.84 3.61
C ASN A 66 7.37 6.36 3.89
N LEU A 67 7.74 5.59 2.86
CA LEU A 67 8.11 4.17 3.02
C LEU A 67 9.37 3.98 3.85
N LYS A 68 10.38 4.86 3.71
CA LYS A 68 11.59 4.82 4.54
C LYS A 68 11.28 5.10 6.01
N THR A 69 10.49 6.14 6.28
CA THR A 69 10.05 6.46 7.64
C THR A 69 9.20 5.33 8.24
N ALA A 70 8.31 4.71 7.45
CA ALA A 70 7.56 3.54 7.89
C ALA A 70 8.49 2.35 8.18
N ARG A 71 9.52 2.13 7.36
CA ARG A 71 10.55 1.10 7.58
C ARG A 71 11.25 1.26 8.92
N GLU A 72 11.69 2.48 9.22
CA GLU A 72 12.39 2.82 10.46
C GLU A 72 11.50 2.57 11.68
N LYS A 73 10.19 2.83 11.55
CA LYS A 73 9.24 2.70 12.65
C LYS A 73 8.69 1.28 12.86
N TYR A 74 8.48 0.52 11.78
CA TYR A 74 7.71 -0.72 11.82
C TYR A 74 8.43 -1.93 11.22
N GLY A 75 9.60 -1.73 10.60
CA GLY A 75 10.37 -2.77 9.92
C GLY A 75 9.97 -2.99 8.46
N ASP A 76 10.51 -4.06 7.87
CA ASP A 76 10.43 -4.32 6.43
C ASP A 76 9.06 -4.83 5.96
N TYR A 77 8.35 -5.54 6.83
CA TYR A 77 7.07 -6.17 6.52
C TYR A 77 6.05 -5.74 7.56
N ILE A 78 5.12 -4.88 7.13
CA ILE A 78 4.20 -4.23 8.05
C ILE A 78 2.80 -4.79 7.83
N PRO A 79 2.31 -5.67 8.73
CA PRO A 79 0.99 -6.24 8.58
C PRO A 79 -0.11 -5.17 8.79
N PRO A 80 -1.32 -5.38 8.25
CA PRO A 80 -2.37 -4.36 8.24
C PRO A 80 -2.89 -3.94 9.62
N ASN A 81 -2.53 -4.67 10.68
CA ASN A 81 -2.85 -4.38 12.08
C ASN A 81 -1.77 -3.58 12.83
N SER A 82 -0.68 -3.17 12.16
CA SER A 82 0.45 -2.46 12.80
C SER A 82 0.27 -0.95 12.97
N TRP A 83 -0.78 -0.36 12.41
CA TRP A 83 -1.05 1.08 12.52
C TRP A 83 -2.52 1.36 12.81
N GLU A 84 -2.75 2.36 13.66
CA GLU A 84 -4.09 2.86 13.94
C GLU A 84 -4.63 3.60 12.72
N VAL A 85 -5.73 3.10 12.16
CA VAL A 85 -6.50 3.84 11.16
C VAL A 85 -7.26 4.94 11.89
N LYS A 86 -6.73 6.17 11.89
CA LYS A 86 -7.50 7.34 12.34
C LYS A 86 -8.68 7.52 11.37
N ASN A 87 -9.90 7.33 11.88
CA ASN A 87 -11.13 7.56 11.12
C ASN A 87 -11.18 9.04 10.71
N LYS A 88 -10.82 9.35 9.47
CA LYS A 88 -11.46 10.48 8.79
C LYS A 88 -12.71 9.92 8.14
N ARG A 89 -13.80 9.85 8.91
CA ARG A 89 -15.11 10.00 8.28
C ARG A 89 -15.07 11.40 7.69
N VAL A 90 -15.01 11.50 6.38
CA VAL A 90 -15.41 12.72 5.70
C VAL A 90 -16.93 12.68 5.77
N ASP A 91 -17.48 13.12 6.90
CA ASP A 91 -18.84 13.60 6.94
C ASP A 91 -18.78 15.00 6.31
N THR A 92 -19.08 15.08 5.02
CA THR A 92 -19.53 16.29 4.29
C THR A 92 -20.02 15.87 2.91
#